data_AF-A0A971NGP5-F1
#
_entry.id   AF-A0A971NGP5-F1
#
_cell.length_a   1.000
_cell.length_b   1.000
_cell.length_c   1.000
_cell.angle_alpha   90.00
_cell.angle_beta   90.00
_cell.angle_gamma   90.00
#
_symmetry.space_group_name_H-M   'P 1'
#
loop_
_entity.id
_entity.type
_entity.pdbx_description
1 polymer ?
#
loop_
_entity_poly.entity_id
_entity_poly.type
_entity_poly.pdbx_seq_one_letter_code
_entity_poly.pdbx_strand_id
1 'polypeptide(L)'
;MWIQAWEFLLTAAIGLIVAGLFHFHQNNIKHFPIQGIWLWVFDLCVWLVVIPLVFAGLLLINQGEVRFHTFLALFLGGVVYMAYLKPLLHRPVELASLFTVKSFRAVLSLLVIPWRFFKSGSPPGDGE
;
A
#
# COMPACT_ATOMS: atom_id res chain seq x y z
N MET A 1 5.04 32.10 14.80
CA MET A 1 3.80 31.32 15.09
C MET A 1 3.17 30.75 13.82
N TRP A 2 2.95 31.55 12.77
CA TRP A 2 2.29 31.08 11.53
C TRP A 2 3.03 29.95 10.80
N ILE A 3 4.37 29.99 10.76
CA ILE A 3 5.20 28.95 10.12
C ILE A 3 5.05 27.58 10.79
N GLN A 4 5.05 27.53 12.12
CA GLN A 4 4.94 26.28 12.87
C GLN A 4 3.55 25.64 12.71
N ALA A 5 2.51 26.47 12.66
CA ALA A 5 1.15 25.98 12.38
C ALA A 5 1.05 25.40 10.97
N TRP A 6 1.71 26.02 9.99
CA TRP A 6 1.75 25.53 8.62
C TRP A 6 2.49 24.20 8.51
N GLU A 7 3.67 24.08 9.11
CA GLU A 7 4.45 22.83 9.17
C GLU A 7 3.66 21.71 9.84
N PHE A 8 2.93 22.02 10.91
CA PHE A 8 2.06 21.08 11.59
C PHE A 8 0.93 20.59 10.67
N LEU A 9 0.23 21.49 9.98
CA LEU A 9 -0.86 21.11 9.07
C LEU A 9 -0.37 20.26 7.90
N LEU A 10 0.78 20.62 7.30
CA LEU A 10 1.39 19.82 6.24
C LEU A 10 1.82 18.44 6.74
N THR A 11 2.41 18.37 7.93
CA THR A 11 2.78 17.09 8.55
C THR A 11 1.54 16.24 8.85
N ALA A 12 0.44 16.86 9.28
CA ALA A 12 -0.84 16.17 9.43
C ALA A 12 -1.40 15.66 8.08
N ALA A 13 -1.21 16.41 6.99
CA ALA A 13 -1.56 15.94 5.67
C ALA A 13 -0.75 14.69 5.26
N ILE A 14 0.55 14.63 5.60
CA ILE A 14 1.36 13.40 5.42
C ILE A 14 0.75 12.24 6.21
N GLY A 15 0.38 12.45 7.47
CA GLY A 15 -0.29 11.44 8.30
C GLY A 15 -1.59 10.92 7.68
N LEU A 16 -2.39 11.82 7.09
CA LEU A 16 -3.61 11.49 6.37
C LEU A 16 -3.33 10.62 5.14
N ILE A 17 -2.32 10.98 4.34
CA ILE A 17 -1.91 10.19 3.16
C ILE A 17 -1.46 8.79 3.57
N VAL A 18 -0.61 8.70 4.60
CA VAL A 18 -0.09 7.42 5.11
C VAL A 18 -1.23 6.53 5.62
N ALA A 19 -2.19 7.08 6.37
CA ALA A 19 -3.36 6.34 6.81
C ALA A 19 -4.21 5.82 5.64
N GLY A 20 -4.29 6.59 4.54
CA GLY A 20 -4.90 6.14 3.29
C GLY A 20 -4.17 4.98 2.63
N LEU A 21 -2.83 5.03 2.57
CA LEU A 21 -2.02 3.93 2.07
C LEU A 21 -2.22 2.66 2.91
N PHE A 22 -2.27 2.78 4.24
CA PHE A 22 -2.54 1.65 5.12
C PHE A 22 -3.97 1.11 4.98
N HIS A 23 -4.97 1.98 4.79
CA HIS A 23 -6.34 1.53 4.53
C HIS A 23 -6.42 0.73 3.22
N PHE A 24 -5.75 1.19 2.17
CA PHE A 24 -5.64 0.45 0.90
C PHE A 24 -4.90 -0.88 1.06
N HIS A 25 -3.75 -0.88 1.76
CA HIS A 25 -2.98 -2.08 2.07
C HIS A 25 -3.82 -3.14 2.79
N GLN A 26 -4.50 -2.74 3.86
CA GLN A 26 -5.39 -3.63 4.61
C GLN A 26 -6.51 -4.20 3.74
N ASN A 27 -7.05 -3.40 2.82
CA ASN A 27 -8.09 -3.89 1.92
C ASN A 27 -7.55 -4.89 0.89
N ASN A 28 -6.33 -4.68 0.38
CA ASN A 28 -5.66 -5.65 -0.48
C ASN A 28 -5.39 -6.98 0.24
N ILE A 29 -4.92 -6.97 1.49
CA ILE A 29 -4.74 -8.19 2.29
C ILE A 29 -6.07 -8.91 2.51
N LYS A 30 -7.19 -8.19 2.68
CA LYS A 30 -8.52 -8.80 2.83
C LYS A 30 -9.00 -9.50 1.57
N HIS A 31 -8.78 -8.91 0.40
CA HIS A 31 -9.27 -9.45 -0.87
C HIS A 31 -8.29 -10.42 -1.55
N PHE A 32 -7.01 -10.37 -1.18
CA PHE A 32 -5.99 -11.26 -1.71
C PHE A 32 -5.56 -12.23 -0.61
N PRO A 33 -5.68 -13.56 -0.79
CA PRO A 33 -5.22 -14.54 0.19
C PRO A 33 -3.68 -14.65 0.16
N ILE A 34 -2.97 -13.55 0.42
CA ILE A 34 -1.51 -13.52 0.52
C ILE A 34 -1.15 -14.14 1.87
N GLN A 35 -0.38 -15.23 1.85
CA GLN A 35 0.04 -15.92 3.07
C GLN A 35 1.55 -16.21 3.04
N GLY A 36 2.11 -16.42 4.24
CA GLY A 36 3.51 -16.76 4.42
C GLY A 36 4.44 -15.67 3.87
N ILE A 37 5.48 -16.08 3.15
CA ILE A 37 6.54 -15.19 2.63
C ILE A 37 5.98 -14.07 1.75
N TRP A 38 4.92 -14.34 0.98
CA TRP A 38 4.34 -13.32 0.11
C TRP A 38 3.72 -12.15 0.87
N LEU A 39 3.23 -12.38 2.09
CA LEU A 39 2.67 -11.31 2.93
C LEU A 39 3.79 -10.37 3.37
N TRP A 40 4.93 -10.94 3.77
CA TRP A 40 6.13 -10.18 4.13
C TRP A 40 6.67 -9.37 2.96
N VAL A 41 6.70 -9.95 1.75
CA VAL A 41 7.10 -9.22 0.54
C VAL A 41 6.14 -8.06 0.28
N PHE A 42 4.84 -8.27 0.43
CA PHE A 42 3.85 -7.22 0.22
C PHE A 42 3.95 -6.10 1.27
N ASP A 43 4.12 -6.45 2.55
CA ASP A 43 4.38 -5.49 3.62
C ASP A 43 5.67 -4.70 3.35
N LEU A 44 6.75 -5.36 2.92
CA LEU A 44 8.01 -4.72 2.56
C LEU A 44 7.80 -3.71 1.42
N CYS A 45 7.06 -4.05 0.37
CA CYS A 45 6.73 -3.13 -0.71
C CYS A 45 6.01 -1.87 -0.21
N VAL A 46 5.06 -2.02 0.70
CA VAL A 46 4.36 -0.88 1.31
C VAL A 46 5.31 -0.02 2.14
N TRP A 47 6.16 -0.65 2.95
CA TRP A 47 7.15 0.07 3.76
C TRP A 47 8.19 0.82 2.91
N LEU A 48 8.59 0.27 1.77
CA LEU A 48 9.47 0.93 0.81
C LEU A 48 8.84 2.19 0.19
N VAL A 49 7.52 2.35 0.26
CA VAL A 49 6.83 3.59 -0.15
C VAL A 49 6.59 4.51 1.05
N VAL A 50 6.06 3.97 2.15
CA VAL A 50 5.65 4.76 3.33
C VAL A 50 6.85 5.41 4.02
N ILE A 51 7.97 4.70 4.19
CA ILE A 51 9.15 5.25 4.88
C ILE A 51 9.73 6.44 4.10
N PRO A 52 10.06 6.30 2.80
CA PRO A 52 10.56 7.45 2.03
C PRO A 52 9.55 8.59 1.95
N LEU A 53 8.25 8.30 1.85
CA LEU A 53 7.21 9.31 1.84
C LEU A 53 7.21 10.14 3.13
N VAL A 54 7.17 9.48 4.29
CA VAL A 54 7.20 10.17 5.60
C VAL A 54 8.50 10.93 5.75
N PHE A 55 9.63 10.29 5.46
CA PHE A 55 10.95 10.89 5.61
C PHE A 55 11.15 12.12 4.70
N ALA A 56 10.77 12.03 3.43
CA ALA A 56 10.80 13.15 2.50
C ALA A 56 9.85 14.28 2.95
N GLY A 57 8.67 13.93 3.45
CA GLY A 57 7.74 14.89 4.05
C GLY A 57 8.39 15.67 5.20
N LEU A 58 9.05 14.96 6.13
CA LEU A 58 9.77 15.59 7.23
C LEU A 58 10.90 16.49 6.72
N LEU A 59 11.77 15.99 5.84
CA LEU A 59 12.87 16.79 5.30
C LEU A 59 12.40 18.08 4.61
N LEU A 60 11.34 18.02 3.82
CA LEU A 60 10.83 19.16 3.07
C LEU A 60 10.05 20.16 3.94
N ILE A 61 9.31 19.66 4.93
CA ILE A 61 8.41 20.49 5.75
C ILE A 61 9.17 21.09 6.94
N ASN A 62 9.90 20.27 7.70
CA ASN A 62 10.49 20.67 8.97
C ASN A 62 12.01 20.48 9.04
N GLN A 63 12.68 20.36 7.88
CA GLN A 63 14.12 20.12 7.79
C GLN A 63 14.58 18.81 8.46
N GLY A 64 13.66 17.85 8.63
CA GLY A 64 13.94 16.59 9.32
C GLY A 64 13.98 16.71 10.84
N GLU A 65 13.50 17.81 11.42
CA GLU A 65 13.45 17.95 12.87
C GLU A 65 12.42 17.01 13.50
N VAL A 66 12.91 16.04 14.27
CA VAL A 66 12.06 15.07 14.97
C VAL A 66 11.63 15.66 16.31
N ARG A 67 10.44 16.28 16.35
CA ARG A 67 9.86 16.92 17.53
C ARG A 67 8.51 16.32 17.91
N PHE A 68 8.08 16.52 19.16
CA PHE A 68 6.80 15.98 19.65
C PHE A 68 5.59 16.40 18.80
N HIS A 69 5.51 17.68 18.40
CA HIS A 69 4.39 18.17 17.59
C HIS A 69 4.37 17.57 16.18
N THR A 70 5.52 17.14 15.64
CA THR A 70 5.62 16.41 14.36
C THR A 70 4.91 15.06 14.45
N PHE A 71 5.19 14.30 15.52
CA PHE A 71 4.49 13.03 15.76
C PHE A 71 3.01 13.25 16.04
N LEU A 72 2.66 14.28 16.81
CA LEU A 72 1.28 14.63 17.08
C LEU A 72 0.52 14.98 15.80
N ALA A 73 1.14 15.73 14.88
CA ALA A 73 0.56 16.05 13.58
C ALA A 73 0.32 14.80 12.74
N LEU A 74 1.33 13.93 12.58
CA LEU A 74 1.20 12.66 11.85
C LEU A 74 0.07 11.81 12.43
N PHE A 75 0.03 11.68 13.76
CA PHE A 75 -0.99 10.92 14.47
C PHE A 75 -2.39 11.50 14.24
N LEU A 76 -2.56 12.81 14.42
CA LEU A 76 -3.83 13.49 14.19
C LEU A 76 -4.30 13.38 12.74
N GLY A 77 -3.39 13.50 11.77
CA GLY A 77 -3.69 13.25 10.37
C GLY A 77 -4.27 11.86 10.13
N GLY A 78 -3.67 10.84 10.74
CA GLY A 78 -4.16 9.47 10.69
C GLY A 78 -5.51 9.29 11.37
N VAL A 79 -5.72 9.91 12.54
CA VAL A 79 -7.02 9.90 13.24
C VAL A 79 -8.10 10.56 12.39
N VAL A 80 -7.82 11.72 11.81
CA VAL A 80 -8.74 12.44 10.91
C VAL A 80 -9.09 11.59 9.70
N TYR A 81 -8.10 10.93 9.08
CA TYR A 81 -8.36 9.99 8.01
C TYR A 81 -9.31 8.88 8.45
N MET A 82 -9.03 8.22 9.58
CA MET A 82 -9.80 7.06 10.03
C MET A 82 -11.23 7.43 10.46
N ALA A 83 -11.40 8.56 11.13
CA ALA A 83 -12.69 9.01 11.65
C ALA A 83 -13.60 9.58 10.56
N TYR A 84 -13.04 10.37 9.63
CA TYR A 84 -13.84 11.11 8.66
C TYR A 84 -13.67 10.59 7.24
N LEU A 85 -12.43 10.39 6.79
CA LEU A 85 -12.18 10.14 5.37
C LEU A 85 -12.38 8.67 4.97
N LYS A 86 -12.08 7.72 5.86
CA LYS A 86 -12.25 6.29 5.65
C LYS A 86 -13.68 5.91 5.24
N PRO A 87 -14.77 6.32 5.94
CA PRO A 87 -16.12 5.98 5.51
C PRO A 87 -16.48 6.56 4.13
N LEU A 88 -16.00 7.77 3.81
CA LEU A 88 -16.21 8.39 2.50
C LEU A 88 -15.44 7.65 1.39
N LEU A 89 -14.19 7.27 1.67
CA LEU A 89 -13.29 6.64 0.70
C LEU A 89 -13.39 5.11 0.67
N HIS A 90 -14.30 4.51 1.43
CA HIS A 90 -14.39 3.05 1.49
C HIS A 90 -14.66 2.44 0.11
N ARG A 91 -15.62 2.98 -0.64
CA ARG A 91 -15.96 2.52 -2.01
C ARG A 91 -14.81 2.67 -3.02
N PRO A 92 -14.18 3.85 -3.18
CA PRO A 92 -13.08 3.98 -4.14
C PRO A 92 -11.87 3.12 -3.76
N VAL A 93 -11.57 2.99 -2.46
CA VAL A 93 -10.47 2.13 -1.98
C VAL A 93 -10.77 0.65 -2.25
N GLU A 94 -12.02 0.23 -2.05
CA GLU A 94 -12.48 -1.12 -2.38
C GLU A 94 -12.31 -1.41 -3.88
N LEU A 95 -12.81 -0.53 -4.75
CA LEU A 95 -12.66 -0.66 -6.20
C LEU A 95 -11.20 -0.72 -6.65
N ALA A 96 -10.35 0.15 -6.09
CA ALA A 96 -8.91 0.15 -6.37
C ALA A 96 -8.25 -1.18 -5.98
N SER A 97 -8.65 -1.74 -4.83
CA SER A 97 -8.11 -3.03 -4.39
C SER A 97 -8.54 -4.17 -5.31
N LEU A 98 -9.81 -4.22 -5.71
CA LEU A 98 -10.32 -5.22 -6.66
C LEU A 98 -9.62 -5.12 -8.02
N PHE A 99 -9.36 -3.91 -8.50
CA PHE A 99 -8.58 -3.67 -9.73
C PHE A 99 -7.15 -4.19 -9.61
N THR A 100 -6.53 -3.99 -8.45
CA THR A 100 -5.18 -4.48 -8.14
C THR A 100 -5.15 -6.02 -8.18
N VAL A 101 -6.12 -6.68 -7.55
CA VAL A 101 -6.25 -8.15 -7.59
C VAL A 101 -6.43 -8.67 -9.01
N LYS A 102 -7.32 -8.04 -9.80
CA LYS A 102 -7.60 -8.44 -11.18
C LYS A 102 -6.36 -8.31 -12.05
N SER A 103 -5.62 -7.22 -11.90
CA SER A 103 -4.38 -6.96 -12.64
C SER A 103 -3.33 -8.01 -12.30
N PHE A 104 -3.13 -8.31 -11.01
CA PHE A 104 -2.15 -9.29 -10.57
C PHE A 104 -2.48 -10.71 -11.07
N ARG A 105 -3.76 -11.12 -11.01
CA ARG A 105 -4.20 -12.43 -11.52
C ARG A 105 -4.05 -12.52 -13.05
N ALA A 106 -4.31 -11.44 -13.78
CA ALA A 106 -4.12 -11.40 -15.23
C ALA A 106 -2.63 -11.58 -15.59
N VAL A 107 -1.73 -10.87 -14.92
CA VAL A 107 -0.27 -10.99 -15.12
C VAL A 107 0.21 -12.41 -14.81
N LEU A 108 -0.21 -12.99 -13.69
CA LEU A 108 0.11 -14.37 -13.36
C LEU A 108 -0.42 -15.36 -14.40
N SER A 109 -1.65 -15.17 -14.89
CA SER A 109 -2.20 -16.07 -15.93
C SER A 109 -1.41 -16.01 -17.22
N LEU A 110 -0.92 -14.83 -17.63
CA LEU A 110 -0.06 -14.67 -18.80
C LEU A 110 1.29 -15.37 -18.65
N LEU A 111 1.85 -15.39 -17.44
CA LEU A 111 3.10 -16.08 -17.14
C LEU A 111 2.96 -17.61 -17.08
N VAL A 112 1.79 -18.13 -16.68
CA VAL A 112 1.55 -19.58 -16.57
C VAL A 112 1.11 -20.22 -17.90
N ILE A 113 0.55 -19.44 -18.83
CA ILE A 113 0.17 -19.91 -20.18
C ILE A 113 1.34 -20.56 -20.95
N PRO A 114 2.55 -19.98 -21.05
CA PRO A 114 3.66 -20.63 -21.76
C PRO A 114 4.08 -21.96 -21.12
N TRP A 115 3.99 -22.09 -19.80
CA TRP A 115 4.35 -23.31 -19.08
C TRP A 115 3.34 -24.45 -19.30
N ARG A 116 2.05 -24.11 -19.44
CA ARG A 116 0.98 -25.08 -19.72
C ARG A 116 1.08 -25.66 -21.13
N PHE A 117 1.46 -24.85 -22.11
CA PHE A 117 1.74 -25.30 -23.48
C PHE A 117 2.96 -26.22 -23.59
N PHE A 118 3.99 -26.01 -22.75
CA PHE A 118 5.18 -26.87 -22.75
C PHE A 118 4.90 -28.27 -22.17
N LYS A 119 3.97 -28.39 -21.20
CA LYS A 119 3.65 -29.68 -20.55
C LYS A 119 2.63 -30.54 -21.32
N SER A 120 1.93 -30.00 -22.31
CA SER A 120 1.06 -30.79 -23.20
C SER A 120 1.81 -31.50 -24.34
N GLY A 121 3.14 -31.35 -24.41
CA GLY A 121 3.98 -31.94 -25.46
C GLY A 121 4.72 -33.23 -25.07
N SER A 122 4.49 -33.82 -23.90
CA SER A 122 5.06 -35.13 -23.57
C SER A 122 4.31 -36.21 -24.37
N PRO A 123 4.97 -36.92 -25.32
CA PRO A 123 4.33 -38.01 -26.04
C PRO A 123 3.94 -39.11 -25.05
N PRO A 124 2.87 -39.89 -25.29
CA PRO A 124 2.69 -41.14 -24.59
C PRO A 124 3.94 -41.97 -24.87
N GLY A 125 4.71 -42.26 -23.82
CA GLY A 125 5.80 -43.22 -23.90
C GLY A 125 5.24 -44.52 -24.43
N ASP A 126 5.72 -44.88 -25.60
CA ASP A 126 5.41 -46.07 -26.37
C ASP A 126 5.50 -47.29 -25.45
N GLY A 127 4.46 -48.13 -25.51
CA GLY A 127 4.54 -49.44 -24.88
C GLY A 127 5.65 -50.25 -25.54
N GLU A 128 6.45 -50.91 -24.71
CA GLU A 128 6.85 -52.33 -24.76
C GLU A 128 7.93 -52.61 -23.70
#